data_AF-A0A9P5SL97-F1
#
_entry.id   AF-A0A9P5SL97-F1
#
_cell.length_a   1.000
_cell.length_b   1.000
_cell.length_c   1.000
_cell.angle_alpha   90.00
_cell.angle_beta   90.00
_cell.angle_gamma   90.00
#
_symmetry.space_group_name_H-M   'P 1'
#
loop_
_entity.id
_entity.type
_entity.pdbx_description
1 polymer ?
#
loop_
_entity_poly.entity_id
_entity_poly.type
_entity_poly.pdbx_seq_one_letter_code
_entity_poly.pdbx_strand_id
1 'polypeptide(L)'
;MEEYIGLLDEQGTEKWVPRYLFSEQQQYYEPDCVVTNFYSAYSPTLPFPGKFRAVHGALDGRYYILLNTEFKIRSVKGIDSVEPTKTEQQRQDILKKYFGTVLAEEERLYHDQKIES
;
A
#
# COMPACT_ATOMS: atom_id res chain seq x y z
N MET A 1 7.95 -23.52 -3.26
CA MET A 1 6.71 -23.67 -2.48
C MET A 1 5.96 -22.36 -2.68
N GLU A 2 4.92 -22.40 -3.50
CA GLU A 2 4.10 -21.22 -3.80
C GLU A 2 3.04 -21.12 -2.71
N GLU A 3 3.16 -20.13 -1.81
CA GLU A 3 2.15 -19.91 -0.78
C GLU A 3 0.97 -19.16 -1.41
N TYR A 4 -0.10 -19.91 -1.68
CA TYR A 4 -1.38 -19.39 -2.15
C TYR A 4 -2.07 -18.62 -1.03
N ILE A 5 -2.23 -17.30 -1.19
CA ILE A 5 -3.01 -16.45 -0.27
C ILE A 5 -4.46 -16.41 -0.78
N GLY A 6 -5.20 -17.50 -0.54
CA GLY A 6 -6.65 -17.51 -0.71
C GLY A 6 -7.30 -16.54 0.28
N LEU A 7 -8.17 -15.67 -0.21
CA LEU A 7 -9.09 -14.94 0.67
C LEU A 7 -10.26 -15.88 0.96
N LEU A 8 -10.32 -16.41 2.19
CA LEU A 8 -11.50 -17.12 2.68
C LEU A 8 -12.62 -16.09 2.90
N ASP A 9 -13.85 -16.42 2.49
CA ASP A 9 -15.03 -15.62 2.81
C ASP A 9 -15.42 -15.75 4.30
N GLU A 10 -16.46 -15.03 4.72
CA GLU A 10 -16.98 -15.08 6.10
C GLU A 10 -17.49 -16.48 6.49
N GLN A 11 -17.74 -17.37 5.51
CA GLN A 11 -18.13 -18.77 5.72
C GLN A 11 -16.93 -19.74 5.63
N GLY A 12 -15.70 -19.25 5.45
CA GLY A 12 -14.50 -20.07 5.34
C GLY A 12 -14.32 -20.74 3.97
N THR A 13 -15.04 -20.30 2.93
CA THR A 13 -14.91 -20.82 1.57
C THR A 13 -13.85 -20.05 0.80
N GLU A 14 -13.00 -20.78 0.08
CA GLU A 14 -11.96 -20.21 -0.78
C GLU A 14 -12.60 -19.48 -1.97
N LYS A 15 -12.40 -18.16 -2.02
CA LYS A 15 -12.89 -17.33 -3.12
C LYS A 15 -11.74 -16.76 -3.91
N TRP A 16 -11.75 -17.01 -5.22
CA TRP A 16 -10.88 -16.31 -6.16
C TRP A 16 -11.28 -14.84 -6.23
N VAL A 17 -10.39 -13.96 -5.76
CA VAL A 17 -10.57 -12.51 -5.84
C VAL A 17 -9.57 -11.96 -6.84
N PRO A 18 -10.00 -11.50 -8.02
CA PRO A 18 -9.09 -10.92 -9.00
C PRO A 18 -8.45 -9.65 -8.42
N ARG A 19 -7.12 -9.56 -8.48
CA ARG A 19 -6.37 -8.37 -8.02
C ARG A 19 -6.15 -7.36 -9.14
N TYR A 20 -5.90 -7.86 -10.34
CA TYR A 20 -5.75 -7.11 -11.57
C TYR A 20 -5.97 -8.09 -12.74
N LEU A 21 -6.10 -7.55 -13.95
CA LEU A 21 -6.20 -8.30 -15.19
C LEU A 21 -5.11 -7.76 -16.14
N PHE A 22 -4.45 -8.67 -16.85
CA PHE A 22 -3.47 -8.33 -17.88
C PHE A 22 -3.58 -9.31 -19.04
N SER A 23 -3.00 -8.94 -20.18
CA SER A 23 -2.93 -9.78 -21.38
C SER A 23 -1.49 -9.82 -21.88
N GLU A 24 -1.02 -11.00 -22.25
CA GLU A 24 0.31 -11.18 -22.87
C GLU A 24 0.36 -10.63 -24.31
N GLN A 25 -0.80 -10.35 -24.93
CA GLN A 25 -0.87 -9.80 -26.28
C GLN A 25 -0.44 -8.32 -26.34
N GLN A 26 -0.51 -7.61 -25.22
CA GLN A 26 -0.15 -6.20 -25.14
C GLN A 26 1.23 -6.06 -24.52
N GLN A 27 2.19 -5.61 -25.32
CA GLN A 27 3.52 -5.23 -24.84
C GLN A 27 3.48 -3.77 -24.39
N TYR A 28 4.00 -3.51 -23.19
CA TYR A 28 4.18 -2.18 -22.65
C TYR A 28 5.66 -1.84 -22.61
N TYR A 29 5.99 -0.61 -22.96
CA TYR A 29 7.34 -0.07 -22.96
C TYR A 29 7.44 1.06 -21.94
N GLU A 30 8.67 1.49 -21.66
CA GLU A 30 8.93 2.58 -20.71
C GLU A 30 8.11 3.86 -20.98
N PRO A 31 7.91 4.32 -22.23
CA PRO A 31 7.06 5.49 -22.49
C PRO A 31 5.61 5.31 -22.03
N ASP A 32 5.05 4.10 -22.16
CA ASP A 32 3.68 3.81 -21.69
C ASP A 32 3.59 3.93 -20.16
N CYS A 33 4.64 3.51 -19.46
CA CYS A 33 4.76 3.66 -18.02
C CYS A 33 4.89 5.13 -17.60
N VAL A 34 5.61 5.97 -18.36
CA VAL A 34 5.73 7.41 -18.08
C VAL A 34 4.37 8.09 -18.15
N VAL A 35 3.60 7.82 -19.21
CA VAL A 35 2.24 8.38 -19.37
C VAL A 35 1.32 7.93 -18.24
N THR A 36 1.34 6.63 -17.92
CA THR A 36 0.50 6.05 -16.86
C THR A 36 0.90 6.58 -15.47
N ASN A 37 2.20 6.76 -15.23
CA ASN A 37 2.72 7.32 -13.99
C ASN A 37 2.29 8.77 -13.81
N PHE A 38 2.37 9.60 -14.87
CA PHE A 38 1.86 10.97 -14.82
C PHE A 38 0.38 11.00 -14.45
N TYR A 39 -0.45 10.20 -15.13
CA TYR A 39 -1.87 10.12 -14.80
C TYR A 39 -2.10 9.66 -13.35
N SER A 40 -1.35 8.66 -12.88
CA SER A 40 -1.48 8.11 -11.52
C SER A 40 -1.05 9.07 -10.42
N ALA A 41 -0.02 9.89 -10.67
CA ALA A 41 0.52 10.82 -9.69
C ALA A 41 -0.30 12.11 -9.55
N TYR A 42 -1.04 12.51 -10.59
CA TYR A 42 -1.66 13.84 -10.67
C TYR A 42 -3.17 13.83 -10.89
N SER A 43 -3.79 12.74 -11.37
CA SER A 43 -5.24 12.72 -11.60
C SER A 43 -5.99 12.69 -10.26
N PRO A 44 -6.86 13.68 -9.98
CA PRO A 44 -7.64 13.73 -8.73
C PRO A 44 -8.68 12.61 -8.65
N THR A 45 -9.01 11.95 -9.76
CA THR A 45 -9.94 10.81 -9.80
C THR A 45 -9.33 9.52 -9.31
N LEU A 46 -7.99 9.46 -9.18
CA LEU A 46 -7.29 8.27 -8.75
C LEU A 46 -7.07 8.26 -7.24
N PRO A 47 -6.90 7.07 -6.63
CA PRO A 47 -6.87 6.95 -5.18
C PRO A 47 -5.47 7.19 -4.58
N PHE A 48 -4.49 7.62 -5.38
CA PHE A 48 -3.10 7.84 -4.97
C PHE A 48 -2.86 9.27 -4.46
N PRO A 49 -3.27 10.35 -5.17
CA PRO A 49 -3.10 11.70 -4.66
C PRO A 49 -3.86 11.88 -3.33
N GLY A 50 -3.25 12.58 -2.38
CA GLY A 50 -3.87 12.88 -1.09
C GLY A 50 -4.10 11.67 -0.18
N LYS A 51 -3.43 10.53 -0.42
CA LYS A 51 -3.46 9.38 0.49
C LYS A 51 -2.05 8.89 0.80
N PHE A 52 -1.77 8.69 2.07
CA PHE A 52 -0.53 8.08 2.51
C PHE A 52 -0.61 6.57 2.37
N ARG A 53 0.35 5.95 1.69
CA ARG A 53 0.38 4.50 1.50
C ARG A 53 1.82 4.01 1.54
N ALA A 54 2.10 3.06 2.42
CA ALA A 54 3.34 2.30 2.41
C ALA A 54 3.01 0.82 2.64
N VAL A 55 3.62 -0.05 1.85
CA VAL A 55 3.48 -1.51 1.97
C VAL A 55 4.86 -2.14 1.91
N HIS A 56 5.16 -3.03 2.86
CA HIS A 56 6.39 -3.79 2.90
C HIS A 56 6.08 -5.27 3.15
N GLY A 57 6.59 -6.15 2.28
CA GLY A 57 6.56 -7.59 2.49
C GLY A 57 7.86 -8.04 3.16
N ALA A 58 7.75 -8.68 4.32
CA ALA A 58 8.87 -9.20 5.08
C ALA A 58 9.12 -10.68 4.76
N LEU A 59 10.34 -11.16 5.02
CA LEU A 59 10.76 -12.55 4.79
C LEU A 59 10.05 -13.56 5.71
N ASP A 60 9.44 -13.10 6.80
CA ASP A 60 8.68 -13.93 7.74
C ASP A 60 7.23 -14.21 7.28
N GLY A 61 6.88 -13.82 6.05
CA GLY A 61 5.54 -14.00 5.50
C GLY A 61 4.53 -12.96 5.99
N ARG A 62 4.99 -11.89 6.64
CA ARG A 62 4.14 -10.77 7.05
C ARG A 62 4.19 -9.61 6.05
N TYR A 63 3.09 -8.88 6.03
CA TYR A 63 2.93 -7.63 5.30
C TYR A 63 2.67 -6.51 6.30
N TYR A 64 3.51 -5.48 6.26
CA TYR A 64 3.32 -4.24 7.00
C TYR A 64 2.67 -3.23 6.06
N ILE A 65 1.49 -2.73 6.45
CA ILE A 65 0.64 -1.90 5.60
C ILE A 65 0.29 -0.65 6.39
N LEU A 66 0.78 0.51 5.96
CA LEU A 66 0.43 1.81 6.51
C LEU A 66 -0.42 2.56 5.50
N LEU A 67 -1.69 2.78 5.82
CA LEU A 67 -2.66 3.48 4.98
C LEU A 67 -3.25 4.64 5.77
N ASN A 68 -2.92 5.88 5.37
CA ASN A 68 -3.33 7.10 6.05
C ASN A 68 -3.00 7.04 7.56
N THR A 69 -4.03 6.87 8.38
CA THR A 69 -3.98 6.86 9.85
C THR A 69 -4.07 5.44 10.42
N GLU A 70 -3.86 4.41 9.62
CA GLU A 70 -4.01 3.02 10.04
C GLU A 70 -2.80 2.19 9.64
N PHE A 71 -2.19 1.54 10.63
CA PHE A 71 -1.12 0.58 10.44
C PHE A 71 -1.64 -0.84 10.68
N LYS A 72 -1.33 -1.75 9.77
CA LYS A 72 -1.76 -3.15 9.82
C LYS A 72 -0.56 -4.06 9.65
N ILE A 73 -0.55 -5.13 10.45
CA ILE A 73 0.31 -6.29 10.24
C ILE A 73 -0.59 -7.43 9.78
N ARG A 74 -0.25 -8.02 8.64
CA ARG A 74 -1.04 -9.10 8.03
C ARG A 74 -0.14 -10.29 7.74
N SER A 75 -0.60 -11.49 8.02
CA SER A 75 0.02 -12.74 7.59
C SER A 75 -0.85 -13.48 6.57
N VAL A 76 -0.39 -14.64 6.10
CA VAL A 76 -1.20 -15.55 5.29
C VAL A 76 -2.47 -16.03 5.99
N LYS A 77 -2.49 -15.99 7.34
CA LYS A 77 -3.64 -16.42 8.16
C LYS A 77 -4.69 -15.33 8.35
N GLY A 78 -4.39 -14.08 7.99
CA GLY A 78 -5.29 -12.95 8.19
C GLY A 78 -4.60 -11.72 8.75
N ILE A 79 -5.39 -10.86 9.38
CA ILE A 79 -4.88 -9.64 10.03
C ILE A 79 -4.38 -10.02 11.41
N ASP A 80 -3.08 -9.80 11.66
CA ASP A 80 -2.44 -10.08 12.94
C ASP A 80 -2.66 -8.91 13.91
N SER A 81 -2.56 -7.67 13.42
CA SER A 81 -2.82 -6.46 14.21
C SER A 81 -3.30 -5.28 13.36
N VAL A 82 -4.03 -4.38 14.00
CA VAL A 82 -4.43 -3.07 13.48
C VAL A 82 -4.19 -2.02 14.55
N GLU A 83 -3.43 -0.98 14.23
CA GLU A 83 -3.04 0.09 15.13
C GLU A 83 -3.36 1.45 14.49
N PRO A 84 -4.13 2.33 15.16
CA PRO A 84 -4.35 3.67 14.66
C PRO A 84 -3.08 4.52 14.83
N THR A 85 -2.70 5.21 13.76
CA THR A 85 -1.64 6.22 13.72
C THR A 85 -2.28 7.58 13.91
N LYS A 86 -2.27 8.08 15.16
CA LYS A 86 -2.95 9.33 15.56
C LYS A 86 -2.06 10.56 15.48
N THR A 87 -0.75 10.37 15.63
CA THR A 87 0.22 11.45 15.59
C THR A 87 1.24 11.23 14.50
N GLU A 88 1.84 12.33 14.06
CA GLU A 88 2.87 12.26 13.04
C GLU A 88 4.13 11.55 13.52
N GLN A 89 4.47 11.70 14.80
CA GLN A 89 5.59 10.97 15.38
C GLN A 89 5.36 9.44 15.31
N GLN A 90 4.14 8.98 15.57
CA GLN A 90 3.80 7.56 15.43
C GLN A 90 3.98 7.08 13.99
N ARG A 91 3.60 7.89 12.99
CA ARG A 91 3.80 7.59 11.58
C ARG A 91 5.30 7.39 11.27
N GLN A 92 6.14 8.32 11.73
CA GLN A 92 7.59 8.25 11.52
C GLN A 92 8.24 7.05 12.24
N ASP A 93 7.82 6.76 13.47
CA ASP A 93 8.32 5.61 14.22
C ASP A 93 7.97 4.29 13.53
N ILE A 94 6.76 4.18 12.96
CA ILE A 94 6.31 3.04 12.17
C ILE A 94 7.13 2.91 10.89
N LEU A 95 7.30 3.99 10.13
CA LEU A 95 8.10 4.01 8.89
C LEU A 95 9.53 3.57 9.16
N LYS A 96 10.15 4.10 10.21
CA LYS A 96 11.51 3.74 10.59
C LYS A 96 11.63 2.27 10.99
N LYS A 97 10.70 1.78 11.82
CA LYS A 97 10.76 0.43 12.39
C LYS A 97 10.43 -0.67 11.37
N TYR A 98 9.39 -0.49 10.58
CA TYR A 98 8.83 -1.55 9.73
C TYR A 98 9.13 -1.38 8.24
N PHE A 99 9.44 -0.16 7.80
CA PHE A 99 9.71 0.15 6.38
C PHE A 99 11.17 0.58 6.15
N GLY A 100 11.97 0.75 7.22
CA GLY A 100 13.35 1.22 7.12
C GLY A 100 13.48 2.59 6.47
N THR A 101 12.42 3.41 6.51
CA THR A 101 12.35 4.71 5.84
C THR A 101 12.11 5.80 6.87
N VAL A 102 12.71 6.97 6.66
CA VAL A 102 12.45 8.20 7.42
C VAL A 102 12.17 9.28 6.40
N LEU A 103 11.02 9.95 6.53
CA LEU A 103 10.66 11.02 5.59
C LEU A 103 11.37 12.31 6.00
N ALA A 104 11.92 13.00 5.01
CA ALA A 104 12.38 14.38 5.16
C ALA A 104 11.20 15.32 5.42
N GLU A 105 11.47 16.51 5.93
CA GLU A 105 10.43 17.49 6.26
C GLU A 105 9.63 17.91 5.02
N GLU A 106 10.30 18.08 3.89
CA GLU A 106 9.69 18.44 2.61
C GLU A 106 8.73 17.35 2.11
N GLU A 107 9.10 16.08 2.27
CA GLU A 107 8.27 14.93 1.88
C GLU A 107 7.02 14.84 2.75
N ARG A 108 7.17 15.11 4.06
CA ARG A 108 6.03 15.17 4.99
C ARG A 108 5.05 16.26 4.59
N LEU A 109 5.54 17.47 4.35
CA LEU A 109 4.72 18.61 3.96
C LEU A 109 4.00 18.35 2.63
N TYR A 110 4.67 17.73 1.66
CA TYR A 110 4.07 17.38 0.37
C TYR A 110 2.92 16.37 0.50
N HIS A 111 3.09 15.35 1.35
CA HIS A 111 2.06 14.34 1.57
C HIS A 111 0.82 14.90 2.25
N ASP A 112 0.99 15.77 3.25
CA ASP A 112 -0.11 16.26 4.07
C ASP A 112 -0.87 17.43 3.39
N GLN A 113 -0.21 18.26 2.57
CA GLN A 113 -0.86 19.34 1.79
C GLN A 113 -1.93 18.84 0.81
N LYS A 114 -1.79 17.64 0.25
CA LYS A 114 -2.78 17.07 -0.69
C LYS A 114 -3.98 16.42 -0.01
N ILE A 115 -3.99 16.29 1.31
CA ILE A 115 -5.10 15.68 2.06
C ILE A 115 -6.20 16.72 2.37
N GLU A 116 -5.83 17.99 2.49
CA GLU A 116 -6.72 19.08 2.93
C GLU A 116 -7.35 19.90 1.77
N SER A 117 -7.01 19.60 0.51
CA SER A 117 -7.51 20.29 -0.70
C SER A 117 -8.65 19.57 -1.39
#